data_AF-N1ZZH0-F1
#
_entry.id   AF-N1ZZH0-F1
#
_cell.length_a   1.000
_cell.length_b   1.000
_cell.length_c   1.000
_cell.angle_alpha   90.00
_cell.angle_beta   90.00
_cell.angle_gamma   90.00
#
_symmetry.space_group_name_H-M   'P 1'
#
loop_
_entity.id
_entity.type
_entity.pdbx_description
1 polymer ?
#
loop_
_entity_poly.entity_id
_entity_poly.type
_entity_poly.pdbx_seq_one_letter_code
_entity_poly.pdbx_strand_id
1 'polypeptide(L)'
;MQGKVLAIIKSEDFIQLIRYGLIGILGLIVDFGIYSTLTLMTEMRVELANLISSSCGLINNFLWNSYANFKVHDHLIKRFVEYYIVGQITTIFTTICLFIFVSFLRQDKLLVKAISTIIATLIQFGINKAITFKKG
;
A
#
# COMPACT_ATOMS: atom_id res chain seq x y z
N MET A 1 -22.68 -23.69 5.13
CA MET A 1 -22.07 -22.34 5.02
C MET A 1 -20.60 -22.30 5.46
N GLN A 2 -20.21 -22.95 6.57
CA GLN A 2 -18.82 -22.90 7.08
C GLN A 2 -17.74 -23.43 6.10
N GLY A 3 -18.04 -24.47 5.32
CA GLY A 3 -17.08 -25.03 4.35
C GLY A 3 -16.69 -24.09 3.20
N LYS A 4 -17.60 -23.20 2.76
CA LYS A 4 -17.30 -22.21 1.70
C LYS A 4 -16.44 -21.06 2.22
N VAL A 5 -16.66 -20.64 3.46
CA VAL A 5 -15.85 -19.60 4.12
C VAL A 5 -14.41 -20.08 4.31
N LEU A 6 -14.23 -21.33 4.76
CA LEU A 6 -12.90 -21.92 4.94
C LEU A 6 -12.15 -22.07 3.60
N ALA A 7 -12.87 -22.36 2.51
CA ALA A 7 -12.30 -22.45 1.17
C ALA A 7 -11.83 -21.09 0.63
N ILE A 8 -12.58 -20.00 0.91
CA ILE A 8 -12.18 -18.63 0.55
C ILE A 8 -10.94 -18.21 1.35
N ILE A 9 -10.91 -18.50 2.66
CA ILE A 9 -9.76 -18.17 3.53
C ILE A 9 -8.48 -18.92 3.10
N LYS A 10 -8.61 -20.14 2.57
CA LYS A 10 -7.48 -20.92 2.06
C LYS A 10 -7.11 -20.60 0.61
N SER A 11 -7.81 -19.69 -0.07
CA SER A 11 -7.46 -19.31 -1.43
C SER A 11 -6.11 -18.60 -1.47
N GLU A 12 -5.31 -18.86 -2.51
CA GLU A 12 -4.03 -18.16 -2.71
C GLU A 12 -4.22 -16.64 -2.73
N ASP A 13 -5.34 -16.19 -3.28
CA ASP A 13 -5.77 -14.79 -3.36
C ASP A 13 -5.89 -14.14 -1.98
N PHE A 14 -6.53 -14.83 -1.03
CA PHE A 14 -6.70 -14.31 0.33
C PHE A 14 -5.35 -14.27 1.07
N ILE A 15 -4.52 -15.31 0.91
CA ILE A 15 -3.17 -15.32 1.49
C ILE A 15 -2.32 -14.18 0.92
N GLN A 16 -2.40 -13.94 -0.39
CA GLN A 16 -1.71 -12.84 -1.05
C GLN A 16 -2.19 -11.48 -0.55
N LEU A 17 -3.49 -11.32 -0.31
CA LEU A 17 -4.06 -10.09 0.24
C LEU A 17 -3.55 -9.82 1.66
N ILE A 18 -3.57 -10.84 2.54
CA ILE A 18 -3.05 -10.71 3.90
C ILE A 18 -1.56 -10.35 3.89
N ARG A 19 -0.76 -11.03 3.07
CA ARG A 19 0.66 -10.70 2.89
C ARG A 19 0.84 -9.27 2.36
N TYR A 20 0.02 -8.85 1.40
CA TYR A 20 0.07 -7.49 0.85
C TYR A 20 -0.15 -6.45 1.96
N GLY A 21 -1.14 -6.66 2.82
CA GLY A 21 -1.41 -5.80 3.98
C GLY A 21 -0.26 -5.79 4.99
N LEU A 22 0.28 -6.96 5.35
CA LEU A 22 1.42 -7.07 6.28
C LEU A 22 2.68 -6.41 5.72
N ILE A 23 2.95 -6.58 4.42
CA ILE A 23 4.05 -5.90 3.75
C ILE A 23 3.83 -4.39 3.81
N GLY A 24 2.61 -3.91 3.55
CA GLY A 24 2.27 -2.49 3.67
C GLY A 24 2.60 -1.91 5.07
N ILE A 25 2.25 -2.64 6.13
CA ILE A 25 2.60 -2.27 7.51
C ILE A 25 4.12 -2.26 7.72
N LEU A 26 4.83 -3.26 7.18
CA LEU A 26 6.29 -3.31 7.25
C LEU A 26 6.93 -2.09 6.58
N GLY A 27 6.46 -1.67 5.39
CA GLY A 27 6.94 -0.46 4.74
C GLY A 27 6.67 0.80 5.56
N LEU A 28 5.55 0.86 6.27
CA LEU A 28 5.26 1.97 7.19
C LEU A 28 6.24 1.99 8.37
N ILE A 29 6.58 0.83 8.94
CA ILE A 29 7.61 0.73 9.98
C ILE A 29 8.98 1.19 9.45
N VAL A 30 9.34 0.78 8.22
CA VAL A 30 10.59 1.20 7.57
C VAL A 30 10.61 2.72 7.33
N ASP A 31 9.53 3.29 6.82
CA ASP A 31 9.38 4.73 6.63
C ASP A 31 9.55 5.49 7.95
N PHE A 32 8.76 5.16 8.97
CA PHE A 32 8.88 5.80 10.28
C PHE A 32 10.26 5.62 10.93
N GLY A 33 10.87 4.44 10.79
CA GLY A 33 12.20 4.17 11.31
C GLY A 33 13.28 5.03 10.65
N ILE A 34 13.27 5.11 9.33
CA ILE A 34 14.22 5.95 8.57
C ILE A 34 13.96 7.43 8.83
N TYR A 35 12.69 7.86 8.81
CA TYR A 35 12.31 9.24 9.12
C TYR A 35 12.80 9.68 10.50
N SER A 36 12.55 8.86 11.53
CA SER A 36 12.96 9.15 12.90
C SER A 36 14.49 9.17 13.02
N THR A 37 15.18 8.24 12.36
CA THR A 37 16.66 8.20 12.36
C THR A 37 17.24 9.46 11.72
N LEU A 38 16.74 9.85 10.54
CA LEU A 38 17.21 11.03 9.82
C LEU A 38 16.91 12.32 10.60
N THR A 39 15.72 12.44 11.20
CA THR A 39 15.33 13.67 11.91
C THR A 39 15.92 13.79 13.31
N LEU A 40 16.15 12.69 14.02
CA LEU A 40 16.68 12.71 15.39
C LEU A 40 18.21 12.67 15.43
N MET A 41 18.86 12.00 14.47
CA MET A 41 20.32 11.85 14.45
C MET A 41 21.01 12.87 13.55
N THR A 42 20.27 13.66 12.76
CA THR A 42 20.83 14.68 11.89
C THR A 42 19.97 15.95 11.91
N GLU A 43 20.53 17.09 11.53
CA GLU A 43 19.78 18.35 11.35
C GLU A 43 19.04 18.41 10.00
N MET A 44 18.74 17.26 9.39
CA MET A 44 18.10 17.18 8.09
C MET A 44 16.69 17.78 8.14
N ARG A 45 16.38 18.59 7.13
CA ARG A 45 15.04 19.16 6.95
C ARG A 45 13.99 18.06 6.91
N VAL A 46 12.92 18.22 7.69
CA VAL A 46 11.82 17.26 7.81
C VAL A 46 11.20 16.86 6.47
N GLU A 47 11.17 17.78 5.51
CA GLU A 47 10.66 17.55 4.15
C GLU A 47 11.56 16.57 3.38
N LEU A 48 12.88 16.75 3.45
CA LEU A 48 13.86 15.88 2.80
C LEU A 48 13.91 14.51 3.48
N ALA A 49 13.87 14.47 4.81
CA ALA A 49 13.79 13.23 5.56
C ALA A 49 12.54 12.41 5.17
N ASN A 50 11.38 13.05 5.05
CA ASN A 50 10.13 12.41 4.62
C ASN A 50 10.19 11.92 3.16
N LEU A 51 10.80 12.67 2.24
CA LEU A 51 10.96 12.22 0.86
C LEU A 51 11.82 10.97 0.76
N ILE A 52 12.94 10.92 1.49
CA ILE A 52 13.85 9.77 1.51
C ILE A 52 13.16 8.58 2.18
N SER A 53 12.58 8.78 3.37
CA SER A 53 11.97 7.70 4.15
C SER A 53 10.77 7.08 3.44
N SER A 54 9.88 7.91 2.88
CA SER A 54 8.71 7.43 2.14
C SER A 54 9.10 6.69 0.86
N SER A 55 10.15 7.13 0.17
CA SER A 55 10.72 6.42 -0.97
C SER A 55 11.26 5.05 -0.57
N CYS A 56 12.01 4.97 0.54
CA CYS A 56 12.52 3.70 1.07
C CYS A 56 11.40 2.75 1.47
N GLY A 57 10.36 3.25 2.15
CA GLY A 57 9.18 2.45 2.52
C GLY A 57 8.43 1.91 1.31
N LEU A 58 8.25 2.73 0.27
CA LEU A 58 7.57 2.36 -0.96
C LEU A 58 8.37 1.34 -1.79
N ILE A 59 9.69 1.54 -1.91
CA ILE A 59 10.59 0.56 -2.55
C ILE A 59 10.58 -0.75 -1.78
N ASN A 60 10.67 -0.72 -0.45
CA ASN A 60 10.58 -1.92 0.40
C ASN A 60 9.27 -2.68 0.14
N ASN A 61 8.13 -1.97 0.11
CA ASN A 61 6.83 -2.56 -0.17
C ASN A 61 6.75 -3.20 -1.55
N PHE A 62 7.28 -2.54 -2.57
CA PHE A 62 7.32 -3.08 -3.92
C PHE A 62 8.19 -4.35 -3.99
N LEU A 63 9.40 -4.32 -3.43
CA LEU A 63 10.32 -5.45 -3.45
C LEU A 63 9.72 -6.65 -2.70
N TRP A 64 9.19 -6.47 -1.49
CA TRP A 64 8.57 -7.59 -0.77
C TRP A 64 7.35 -8.15 -1.51
N ASN A 65 6.55 -7.31 -2.17
CA ASN A 65 5.44 -7.80 -2.99
C ASN A 65 5.92 -8.56 -4.23
N SER A 66 6.96 -8.06 -4.90
CA SER A 66 7.59 -8.70 -6.06
C SER A 66 8.21 -10.05 -5.70
N TYR A 67 9.07 -10.09 -4.67
CA TYR A 67 9.87 -11.27 -4.32
C TYR A 67 9.13 -12.30 -3.48
N ALA A 68 8.39 -11.87 -2.45
CA ALA A 68 7.80 -12.78 -1.48
C ALA A 68 6.30 -13.05 -1.72
N ASN A 69 5.55 -12.04 -2.15
CA ASN A 69 4.10 -12.17 -2.31
C ASN A 69 3.71 -12.80 -3.66
N PHE A 70 4.00 -12.11 -4.76
CA PHE A 70 3.61 -12.52 -6.11
C PHE A 70 4.68 -13.36 -6.83
N LYS A 71 5.94 -13.28 -6.38
CA LYS A 71 7.10 -14.02 -6.92
C LYS A 71 7.35 -13.74 -8.40
N VAL A 72 7.32 -12.46 -8.78
CA VAL A 72 7.50 -11.98 -10.16
C VAL A 72 8.63 -10.95 -10.16
N HIS A 73 9.68 -11.22 -10.93
CA HIS A 73 10.97 -10.51 -10.82
C HIS A 73 11.45 -9.87 -12.13
N ASP A 74 10.71 -10.04 -13.22
CA ASP A 74 11.06 -9.47 -14.51
C ASP A 74 10.67 -7.99 -14.57
N HIS A 75 11.41 -7.19 -15.35
CA HIS A 75 11.10 -5.78 -15.63
C HIS A 75 10.80 -4.94 -14.36
N LEU A 76 11.61 -5.09 -13.30
CA LEU A 76 11.38 -4.48 -11.99
C LEU A 76 11.06 -2.98 -12.04
N ILE A 77 11.77 -2.20 -12.86
CA ILE A 77 11.54 -0.75 -12.99
C ILE A 77 10.16 -0.46 -13.57
N LYS A 78 9.75 -1.18 -14.63
CA LYS A 78 8.43 -1.00 -15.24
C LYS A 78 7.32 -1.36 -14.24
N ARG A 79 7.46 -2.49 -13.56
CA ARG A 79 6.49 -2.94 -12.54
C ARG A 79 6.46 -2.00 -11.33
N PHE A 80 7.58 -1.39 -10.96
CA PHE A 80 7.63 -0.37 -9.93
C PHE A 80 6.84 0.88 -10.33
N VAL A 81 7.00 1.35 -11.57
CA VAL A 81 6.23 2.48 -12.10
C VAL A 81 4.74 2.17 -12.12
N GLU A 82 4.35 0.97 -12.56
CA GLU A 82 2.96 0.51 -12.50
C GLU A 82 2.43 0.49 -11.05
N TYR A 83 3.19 -0.09 -10.12
CA TYR A 83 2.85 -0.13 -8.69
C TYR A 83 2.63 1.28 -8.11
N TYR A 84 3.54 2.20 -8.44
CA TYR A 84 3.47 3.60 -8.01
C TYR A 84 2.24 4.30 -8.57
N ILE A 85 1.95 4.15 -9.87
CA ILE A 85 0.76 4.74 -10.51
C ILE A 85 -0.52 4.22 -9.85
N VAL A 86 -0.63 2.92 -9.58
CA VAL A 86 -1.80 2.34 -8.90
C VAL A 86 -1.93 2.89 -7.48
N GLY A 87 -0.83 3.11 -6.77
CA GLY A 87 -0.81 3.77 -5.47
C GLY A 87 -1.34 5.22 -5.54
N GLN A 88 -0.96 5.98 -6.56
CA GLN A 88 -1.47 7.33 -6.76
C GLN A 88 -2.97 7.36 -7.09
N ILE A 89 -3.46 6.42 -7.93
CA ILE A 89 -4.89 6.30 -8.25
C ILE A 89 -5.72 6.06 -6.98
N THR A 90 -5.26 5.18 -6.11
CA THR A 90 -5.97 4.80 -4.88
C THR A 90 -5.86 5.87 -3.79
N THR A 91 -4.79 6.66 -3.81
CA THR A 91 -4.65 7.88 -3.00
C THR A 91 -5.63 8.97 -3.44
N ILE A 92 -5.79 9.18 -4.76
CA ILE A 92 -6.79 10.11 -5.31
C ILE A 92 -8.20 9.64 -4.94
N PHE A 93 -8.50 8.35 -5.05
CA PHE A 93 -9.77 7.78 -4.60
C PHE A 93 -10.04 8.09 -3.12
N THR A 94 -9.06 7.84 -2.23
CA THR A 94 -9.18 8.16 -0.80
C THR A 94 -9.43 9.65 -0.57
N THR A 95 -8.76 10.52 -1.34
CA THR A 95 -8.91 11.97 -1.27
C THR A 95 -10.30 12.43 -1.69
N ILE A 96 -10.86 11.84 -2.76
CA ILE A 96 -12.23 12.12 -3.22
C ILE A 96 -13.24 11.68 -2.15
N CYS A 97 -13.06 10.51 -1.54
CA CYS A 97 -13.92 10.08 -0.45
C CYS A 97 -13.86 11.06 0.74
N LEU A 98 -12.67 11.47 1.16
CA LEU A 98 -12.53 12.47 2.22
C LEU A 98 -13.22 13.78 1.87
N PHE A 99 -13.04 14.27 0.63
CA PHE A 99 -13.71 15.48 0.17
C PHE A 99 -15.24 15.36 0.25
N ILE A 100 -15.82 14.27 -0.25
CA ILE A 100 -17.28 14.07 -0.25
C ILE A 100 -17.80 13.87 1.18
N PHE A 101 -17.27 12.88 1.90
CA PHE A 101 -17.86 12.47 3.18
C PHE A 101 -17.51 13.40 4.34
N VAL A 102 -16.32 14.01 4.34
CA VAL A 102 -15.92 14.94 5.41
C VAL A 102 -16.39 16.36 5.07
N SER A 103 -16.12 16.86 3.86
CA SER A 103 -16.44 18.27 3.55
C SER A 103 -17.92 18.50 3.25
N PHE A 104 -18.61 17.58 2.55
CA PHE A 104 -20.05 17.75 2.25
C PHE A 104 -20.95 17.09 3.29
N LEU A 105 -20.62 15.87 3.74
CA LEU A 105 -21.49 15.10 4.64
C LEU A 105 -21.13 15.22 6.13
N ARG A 106 -20.10 16.01 6.46
CA ARG A 106 -19.62 16.29 7.84
C ARG A 106 -19.42 15.05 8.70
N GLN A 107 -19.02 13.94 8.09
CA GLN A 107 -18.69 12.70 8.78
C GLN A 107 -17.33 12.80 9.48
N ASP A 108 -17.10 11.89 10.43
CA ASP A 108 -15.82 11.82 11.13
C ASP A 108 -14.66 11.53 10.16
N LYS A 109 -13.65 12.40 10.18
CA LYS A 109 -12.51 12.34 9.26
C LYS A 109 -11.67 11.09 9.44
N LEU A 110 -11.54 10.56 10.65
CA LEU A 110 -10.72 9.38 10.92
C LEU A 110 -11.44 8.13 10.44
N LEU A 111 -12.75 8.03 10.69
CA LEU A 111 -13.58 6.92 10.23
C LEU A 111 -13.65 6.86 8.70
N VAL A 112 -13.90 8.00 8.04
CA VAL A 112 -13.89 8.06 6.56
C VAL A 112 -12.51 7.67 6.02
N LYS A 113 -11.43 8.22 6.58
CA LYS A 113 -10.07 7.89 6.14
C LYS A 113 -9.80 6.39 6.28
N ALA A 114 -10.10 5.80 7.43
CA ALA A 114 -9.87 4.39 7.69
C ALA A 114 -10.61 3.49 6.70
N ILE A 115 -11.91 3.72 6.50
CA ILE A 115 -12.73 2.93 5.57
C ILE A 115 -12.23 3.11 4.13
N SER A 116 -11.99 4.34 3.71
CA SER A 116 -11.49 4.63 2.37
C SER A 116 -10.12 4.01 2.12
N THR A 117 -9.21 4.04 3.10
CA THR A 117 -7.88 3.41 2.97
C THR A 117 -7.97 1.88 2.88
N ILE A 118 -8.88 1.24 3.62
CA ILE A 118 -9.10 -0.21 3.50
C ILE A 118 -9.60 -0.54 2.09
N ILE A 119 -10.61 0.17 1.59
CA ILE A 119 -11.15 -0.03 0.24
C ILE A 119 -10.08 0.25 -0.82
N ALA A 120 -9.35 1.35 -0.67
CA ALA A 120 -8.26 1.73 -1.55
C ALA A 120 -7.18 0.64 -1.62
N THR A 121 -6.82 0.04 -0.47
CA THR A 121 -5.85 -1.06 -0.40
C THR A 121 -6.36 -2.32 -1.09
N LEU A 122 -7.65 -2.66 -0.96
CA LEU A 122 -8.26 -3.78 -1.69
C LEU A 122 -8.24 -3.56 -3.20
N ILE A 123 -8.57 -2.35 -3.66
CA ILE A 123 -8.49 -1.95 -5.07
C ILE A 123 -7.03 -2.02 -5.55
N GLN A 124 -6.10 -1.45 -4.78
CA GLN A 124 -4.68 -1.45 -5.08
C GLN A 124 -4.13 -2.87 -5.21
N PHE A 125 -4.52 -3.77 -4.32
CA PHE A 125 -4.16 -5.18 -4.37
C PHE A 125 -4.69 -5.85 -5.65
N GLY A 126 -5.98 -5.69 -5.95
CA GLY A 126 -6.62 -6.30 -7.12
C GLY A 126 -5.97 -5.85 -8.44
N ILE A 127 -5.73 -4.54 -8.59
CA ILE A 127 -5.09 -3.99 -9.78
C ILE A 127 -3.63 -4.44 -9.88
N ASN A 128 -2.86 -4.35 -8.79
CA ASN A 128 -1.46 -4.78 -8.80
C ASN A 128 -1.34 -6.27 -9.12
N LYS A 129 -2.23 -7.11 -8.61
CA LYS A 129 -2.25 -8.53 -8.94
C LYS A 129 -2.55 -8.78 -10.42
N ALA A 130 -3.57 -8.11 -10.96
CA ALA A 130 -4.06 -8.35 -12.32
C ALA A 130 -3.16 -7.76 -13.41
N ILE A 131 -2.47 -6.66 -13.11
CA ILE A 131 -1.65 -5.90 -14.07
C ILE A 131 -0.17 -6.01 -13.67
N THR A 132 0.18 -5.40 -12.54
CA THR A 132 1.58 -5.16 -12.13
C THR A 132 2.38 -6.42 -11.83
N PHE A 133 1.73 -7.48 -11.35
CA PHE A 133 2.34 -8.76 -11.02
C PHE A 133 1.72 -9.91 -11.81
N LYS A 134 1.12 -9.60 -12.96
CA LYS A 134 0.67 -10.64 -13.89
C LYS A 134 1.89 -11.46 -14.31
N LYS A 135 1.82 -12.78 -14.09
CA LYS A 135 2.79 -13.74 -14.61
C LYS A 135 2.63 -13.77 -16.13
N GLY A 136 3.70 -13.36 -16.83
CA GLY A 136 3.83 -13.50 -18.27
C GLY A 136 4.16 -14.92 -18.67
#